data_AF-E8LBY5-F1
#
_entry.id   AF-E8LBY5-F1
#
_cell.length_a   1.000
_cell.length_b   1.000
_cell.length_c   1.000
_cell.angle_alpha   90.00
_cell.angle_beta   90.00
_cell.angle_gamma   90.00
#
_symmetry.space_group_name_H-M   'P 1'
#
loop_
_entity.id
_entity.type
_entity.pdbx_description
1 polymer ?
#
loop_
_entity_poly.entity_id
_entity_poly.type
_entity_poly.pdbx_seq_one_letter_code
_entity_poly.pdbx_strand_id
1 'polypeptide(L)'
;MGIDTPHIVFNYLDYILWWEDLQNDGKKYSDFKFEFRNSVEHWYPQHPYDLQQWNKGDRFGNLCLVPRHINSRFSNMDPAKKKSTYEKSIDKGSLKLRLMWDETSDDYNDWKENLCEEHEKKMLGKLRENVNLYVR
;
A
#
# COMPACT_ATOMS: atom_id res chain seq x y z
N MET A 1 12.94 -6.36 -5.70
CA MET A 1 12.06 -6.18 -4.51
C MET A 1 10.64 -6.25 -5.02
N GLY A 2 9.84 -7.18 -4.51
CA GLY A 2 8.51 -7.52 -5.02
C GLY A 2 7.74 -8.30 -3.95
N ILE A 3 7.03 -9.37 -4.33
CA ILE A 3 6.30 -10.24 -3.39
C ILE A 3 7.19 -10.85 -2.28
N ASP A 4 8.50 -10.95 -2.52
CA ASP A 4 9.49 -11.44 -1.54
C ASP A 4 9.84 -10.40 -0.45
N THR A 5 9.26 -9.20 -0.53
CA THR A 5 9.51 -8.15 0.46
C THR A 5 9.01 -8.63 1.83
N PRO A 6 9.88 -8.73 2.85
CA PRO A 6 9.48 -9.25 4.15
C PRO A 6 8.35 -8.40 4.77
N HIS A 7 7.36 -9.04 5.41
CA HIS A 7 6.24 -8.35 6.06
C HIS A 7 6.70 -7.29 7.08
N ILE A 8 7.86 -7.51 7.71
CA ILE A 8 8.45 -6.56 8.65
C ILE A 8 8.75 -5.20 7.99
N VAL A 9 9.13 -5.18 6.70
CA VAL A 9 9.40 -3.93 5.97
C VAL A 9 8.12 -3.10 5.83
N PHE A 10 6.99 -3.74 5.51
CA PHE A 10 5.70 -3.05 5.41
C PHE A 10 5.19 -2.58 6.78
N ASN A 11 5.28 -3.42 7.82
CA ASN A 11 4.89 -3.01 9.17
C ASN A 11 5.74 -1.87 9.71
N TYR A 12 7.04 -1.88 9.40
CA TYR A 12 7.95 -0.80 9.79
C TYR A 12 7.67 0.48 9.01
N LEU A 13 7.33 0.39 7.72
CA LEU A 13 6.85 1.55 6.96
C LEU A 13 5.57 2.13 7.57
N ASP A 14 4.59 1.29 7.94
CA ASP A 14 3.37 1.74 8.62
C ASP A 14 3.71 2.43 9.96
N TYR A 15 4.71 1.92 10.70
CA TYR A 15 5.20 2.59 11.89
C TYR A 15 5.80 3.96 11.61
N ILE A 16 6.64 4.11 10.58
CA ILE A 16 7.22 5.41 10.20
C ILE A 16 6.11 6.41 9.86
N LEU A 17 5.13 6.00 9.04
CA LEU A 17 4.01 6.83 8.62
C LEU A 17 3.15 7.28 9.82
N TRP A 18 2.87 6.37 10.74
CA TRP A 18 2.13 6.67 11.97
C TRP A 18 2.92 7.61 12.88
N TRP A 19 4.23 7.37 13.04
CA TRP A 19 5.09 8.19 13.88
C TRP A 19 5.21 9.62 13.37
N GLU A 20 5.38 9.80 12.05
CA GLU A 20 5.40 11.12 11.42
C GLU A 20 4.08 11.89 11.65
N ASP A 21 2.94 11.21 11.50
CA ASP A 21 1.63 11.81 11.79
C ASP A 21 1.55 12.22 13.27
N LEU A 22 2.00 11.37 14.19
CA LEU A 22 2.02 11.68 15.61
C LEU A 22 2.88 12.92 15.94
N GLN A 23 3.97 13.15 15.22
CA GLN A 23 4.76 14.38 15.34
C GLN A 23 4.06 15.61 14.72
N ASN A 24 3.12 15.39 13.80
CA ASN A 24 2.38 16.41 13.05
C ASN A 24 0.90 16.49 13.47
N ASP A 25 0.63 16.55 14.78
CA ASP A 25 -0.69 16.63 15.44
C ASP A 25 -1.45 15.32 15.70
N GLY A 26 -1.06 14.22 15.06
CA GLY A 26 -1.56 12.86 15.31
C GLY A 26 -3.02 12.63 14.95
N LYS A 27 -3.64 13.51 14.14
CA LYS A 27 -5.07 13.38 13.81
C LYS A 27 -5.32 12.47 12.61
N LYS A 28 -4.43 12.43 11.61
CA LYS A 28 -4.71 11.76 10.33
C LYS A 28 -4.88 10.26 10.51
N TYR A 29 -4.06 9.64 11.35
CA TYR A 29 -4.07 8.19 11.59
C TYR A 29 -4.42 7.85 13.04
N SER A 30 -5.24 8.69 13.68
CA SER A 30 -5.68 8.51 15.07
C SER A 30 -6.48 7.22 15.33
N ASP A 31 -7.10 6.66 14.29
CA ASP A 31 -7.85 5.41 14.32
C ASP A 31 -6.99 4.17 13.98
N PHE A 32 -5.75 4.38 13.51
CA PHE A 32 -4.89 3.31 13.04
C PHE A 32 -4.48 2.38 14.17
N LYS A 33 -4.52 1.08 13.88
CA LYS A 33 -4.07 0.02 14.79
C LYS A 33 -3.11 -0.90 14.08
N PHE A 34 -2.05 -1.27 14.78
CA PHE A 34 -1.21 -2.39 14.38
C PHE A 34 -2.00 -3.69 14.57
N GLU A 35 -2.21 -4.39 13.47
CA GLU A 35 -2.96 -5.64 13.43
C GLU A 35 -2.18 -6.67 12.61
N PHE A 36 -2.49 -7.95 12.81
CA PHE A 36 -1.88 -9.04 12.05
C PHE A 36 -2.38 -9.04 10.60
N ARG A 37 -1.64 -8.37 9.72
CA ARG A 37 -1.85 -8.33 8.27
C ARG A 37 -0.82 -9.24 7.60
N ASN A 38 -1.17 -10.52 7.48
CA ASN A 38 -0.24 -11.59 7.10
C ASN A 38 -0.30 -11.96 5.61
N SER A 39 -0.76 -11.04 4.77
CA SER A 39 -0.82 -11.25 3.34
C SER A 39 -0.35 -10.02 2.60
N VAL A 40 0.52 -10.23 1.62
CA VAL A 40 0.84 -9.23 0.60
C VAL A 40 -0.26 -9.26 -0.45
N GLU A 41 -0.73 -8.08 -0.86
CA GLU A 41 -1.74 -7.88 -1.90
C GLU A 41 -1.24 -6.86 -2.92
N HIS A 42 -1.51 -7.13 -4.19
CA HIS A 42 -1.30 -6.20 -5.28
C HIS A 42 -2.48 -5.24 -5.40
N TRP A 43 -2.25 -3.95 -5.45
CA TRP A 43 -3.33 -2.99 -5.65
C TRP A 43 -3.88 -3.05 -7.07
N TYR A 44 -3.02 -2.87 -8.07
CA TYR A 44 -3.31 -3.27 -9.43
C TYR A 44 -3.07 -4.78 -9.58
N PRO A 45 -4.09 -5.56 -9.96
CA PRO A 45 -4.02 -7.02 -9.93
C PRO A 45 -3.04 -7.57 -10.97
N GLN A 46 -2.39 -8.69 -10.65
CA GLN A 46 -1.53 -9.42 -11.59
C GLN A 46 -2.34 -10.15 -12.68
N HIS A 47 -3.54 -10.62 -12.32
CA HIS A 47 -4.47 -11.33 -13.20
C HIS A 47 -5.83 -10.62 -13.23
N PRO A 48 -5.94 -9.43 -13.86
CA PRO A 48 -7.21 -8.74 -14.01
C PRO A 48 -8.19 -9.52 -14.89
N TYR A 49 -9.48 -9.43 -14.60
CA TYR A 49 -10.54 -9.97 -15.48
C TYR A 49 -10.77 -9.12 -16.73
N ASP A 50 -10.92 -7.79 -16.55
CA ASP A 50 -11.37 -6.87 -17.60
C ASP A 50 -10.27 -5.87 -18.04
N LEU A 51 -9.05 -5.99 -17.50
CA LEU A 51 -7.95 -5.06 -17.76
C LEU A 51 -6.75 -5.73 -18.41
N GLN A 52 -5.83 -4.90 -18.93
CA GLN A 52 -4.57 -5.38 -19.46
C GLN A 52 -3.67 -5.90 -18.33
N GLN A 53 -3.17 -7.13 -18.49
CA GLN A 53 -2.15 -7.68 -17.60
C GLN A 53 -0.93 -6.77 -17.50
N TRP A 54 -0.37 -6.67 -16.30
CA TRP A 54 0.81 -5.85 -16.03
C TRP A 54 1.99 -6.68 -15.51
N ASN A 55 2.91 -7.03 -16.41
CA ASN A 55 4.07 -7.88 -16.09
C ASN A 55 5.10 -7.22 -15.15
N LYS A 56 4.97 -5.93 -14.87
CA LYS A 56 5.82 -5.20 -13.92
C LYS A 56 5.06 -4.87 -12.61
N GLY A 57 3.97 -5.57 -12.32
CA GLY A 57 3.13 -5.32 -11.15
C GLY A 57 3.75 -5.72 -9.81
N ASP A 58 4.82 -6.53 -9.80
CA ASP A 58 5.55 -6.96 -8.60
C ASP A 58 6.50 -5.87 -8.08
N ARG A 59 5.94 -4.68 -7.86
CA ARG A 59 6.64 -3.48 -7.44
C ARG A 59 6.23 -3.10 -6.04
N PHE A 60 7.16 -2.64 -5.21
CA PHE A 60 6.86 -2.22 -3.84
C PHE A 60 5.78 -1.13 -3.80
N GLY A 61 5.77 -0.24 -4.81
CA GLY A 61 4.71 0.73 -5.01
C GLY A 61 3.32 0.11 -5.06
N ASN A 62 3.18 -1.03 -5.74
CA ASN A 62 1.92 -1.73 -5.99
C ASN A 62 1.53 -2.73 -4.89
N LEU A 63 2.41 -3.00 -3.91
CA LEU A 63 2.19 -4.02 -2.90
C LEU A 63 1.79 -3.40 -1.56
N CYS A 64 0.89 -4.06 -0.83
CA CYS A 64 0.49 -3.65 0.52
C CYS A 64 0.17 -4.85 1.41
N LEU A 65 0.11 -4.63 2.73
CA LEU A 65 -0.35 -5.67 3.66
C LEU A 65 -1.85 -5.60 3.89
N VAL A 66 -2.50 -6.76 3.80
CA VAL A 66 -3.92 -6.96 4.09
C VAL A 66 -4.14 -8.19 4.97
N PRO A 67 -5.28 -8.28 5.67
CA PRO A 67 -5.73 -9.54 6.25
C PRO A 67 -5.99 -10.60 5.17
N ARG A 68 -5.69 -11.87 5.46
CA ARG A 68 -5.88 -12.99 4.49
C ARG A 68 -7.31 -13.08 3.91
N HIS A 69 -8.32 -12.81 4.73
CA HIS A 69 -9.72 -12.85 4.29
C HIS A 69 -10.06 -11.73 3.29
N ILE A 70 -9.31 -10.63 3.29
CA ILE A 70 -9.45 -9.52 2.34
C ILE A 70 -8.73 -9.84 1.03
N ASN A 71 -7.51 -10.39 1.08
CA ASN A 71 -6.72 -10.76 -0.12
C ASN A 71 -7.56 -11.61 -1.10
N SER A 72 -8.18 -12.68 -0.61
CA SER A 72 -8.99 -13.58 -1.47
C SER A 72 -10.11 -12.89 -2.26
N ARG A 73 -10.57 -11.72 -1.80
CA ARG A 73 -11.59 -10.93 -2.46
C ARG A 73 -11.00 -9.83 -3.36
N PHE A 74 -9.80 -9.36 -3.05
CA PHE A 74 -9.12 -8.28 -3.76
C PHE A 74 -8.39 -8.77 -5.03
N SER A 75 -7.86 -9.99 -5.03
CA SER A 75 -6.81 -10.45 -5.95
C SER A 75 -6.99 -10.13 -7.44
N ASN A 76 -8.24 -10.12 -7.93
CA ASN A 76 -8.55 -9.93 -9.35
C ASN A 76 -9.33 -8.64 -9.64
N MET A 77 -9.64 -7.85 -8.62
CA MET A 77 -10.35 -6.57 -8.79
C MET A 77 -9.38 -5.47 -9.21
N ASP A 78 -9.84 -4.58 -10.07
CA ASP A 78 -9.12 -3.36 -10.40
C ASP A 78 -9.13 -2.34 -9.25
N PRO A 79 -8.19 -1.38 -9.22
CA PRO A 79 -8.12 -0.34 -8.20
C PRO A 79 -9.43 0.41 -7.93
N ALA A 80 -10.19 0.74 -8.97
CA ALA A 80 -11.43 1.50 -8.84
C ALA A 80 -12.55 0.68 -8.18
N LYS A 81 -12.68 -0.61 -8.54
CA LYS A 81 -13.59 -1.55 -7.87
C LYS A 81 -13.17 -1.82 -6.41
N LYS A 82 -11.87 -1.93 -6.14
CA LYS A 82 -11.33 -2.07 -4.76
C LYS A 82 -11.73 -0.87 -3.89
N LYS A 83 -11.54 0.34 -4.42
CA LYS A 83 -11.87 1.63 -3.79
C LYS A 83 -13.34 1.71 -3.41
N SER A 84 -14.25 1.40 -4.31
CA SER A 84 -15.70 1.48 -4.06
C SER A 84 -16.26 0.35 -3.19
N THR A 85 -15.74 -0.87 -3.31
CA THR A 85 -16.30 -2.06 -2.64
C THR A 85 -15.80 -2.23 -1.21
N TYR A 86 -14.56 -1.81 -0.92
CA TYR A 86 -13.87 -2.15 0.32
C TYR A 86 -13.34 -0.94 1.09
N GLU A 87 -13.91 0.24 0.85
CA GLU A 87 -13.56 1.49 1.55
C GLU A 87 -13.38 1.29 3.06
N LYS A 88 -14.38 0.71 3.75
CA LYS A 88 -14.29 0.46 5.21
C LYS A 88 -13.15 -0.46 5.64
N SER A 89 -12.73 -1.38 4.77
CA SER A 89 -11.62 -2.30 5.05
C SER A 89 -10.27 -1.65 4.76
N ILE A 90 -10.20 -0.81 3.73
CA ILE A 90 -9.03 -0.01 3.33
C ILE A 90 -8.77 1.06 4.39
N ASP A 91 -9.81 1.78 4.78
CA ASP A 91 -9.79 2.84 5.79
C ASP A 91 -9.34 2.36 7.16
N LYS A 92 -9.44 1.05 7.45
CA LYS A 92 -8.88 0.42 8.67
C LYS A 92 -7.61 -0.40 8.41
N GLY A 93 -7.16 -0.42 7.17
CA GLY A 93 -6.04 -1.21 6.69
C GLY A 93 -4.68 -0.61 7.05
N SER A 94 -3.64 -1.21 6.49
CA SER A 94 -2.27 -0.70 6.50
C SER A 94 -2.23 0.77 6.04
N LEU A 95 -1.38 1.60 6.63
CA LEU A 95 -1.25 3.00 6.23
C LEU A 95 -0.75 3.13 4.80
N LYS A 96 0.16 2.25 4.37
CA LYS A 96 0.56 2.18 2.96
C LYS A 96 -0.65 1.95 2.05
N LEU A 97 -1.55 1.03 2.40
CA LEU A 97 -2.76 0.76 1.61
C LEU A 97 -3.69 1.98 1.55
N ARG A 98 -3.89 2.68 2.68
CA ARG A 98 -4.67 3.93 2.74
C ARG A 98 -4.07 4.99 1.81
N LEU A 99 -2.75 5.15 1.81
CA LEU A 99 -2.07 6.10 0.90
C LEU A 99 -2.22 5.71 -0.57
N MET A 100 -2.10 4.43 -0.90
CA MET A 100 -2.33 3.95 -2.27
C MET A 100 -3.75 4.27 -2.73
N TRP A 101 -4.73 4.13 -1.84
CA TRP A 101 -6.13 4.49 -2.09
C TRP A 101 -6.35 5.99 -2.27
N ASP A 102 -5.74 6.82 -1.42
CA ASP A 102 -5.78 8.28 -1.50
C ASP A 102 -5.18 8.80 -2.81
N GLU A 103 -4.06 8.21 -3.24
CA GLU A 103 -3.29 8.63 -4.42
C GLU A 103 -3.85 8.07 -5.73
N THR A 104 -4.73 7.06 -5.69
CA THR A 104 -5.34 6.48 -6.90
C THR A 104 -6.37 7.44 -7.49
N SER A 105 -6.15 7.83 -8.75
CA SER A 105 -7.09 8.61 -9.55
C SER A 105 -8.24 7.75 -10.09
N ASP A 106 -9.24 8.38 -10.70
CA ASP A 106 -10.36 7.66 -11.33
C ASP A 106 -9.92 6.91 -12.60
N ASP A 107 -8.80 7.28 -13.22
CA ASP A 107 -8.17 6.53 -14.30
C ASP A 107 -7.22 5.48 -13.73
N TYR A 108 -7.69 4.23 -13.68
CA TYR A 108 -6.90 3.13 -13.15
C TYR A 108 -5.62 2.83 -13.96
N ASN A 109 -5.51 3.27 -15.22
CA ASN A 109 -4.29 3.10 -16.00
C ASN A 109 -3.18 4.02 -15.50
N ASP A 110 -3.53 5.19 -14.95
CA ASP A 110 -2.58 6.14 -14.39
C ASP A 110 -1.80 5.53 -13.21
N TRP A 111 -2.43 4.61 -12.46
CA TRP A 111 -1.72 3.85 -11.42
C TRP A 111 -0.56 3.05 -11.99
N LYS A 112 -0.83 2.31 -13.07
CA LYS A 112 0.14 1.45 -13.76
C LYS A 112 1.22 2.27 -14.46
N GLU A 113 0.84 3.40 -15.05
CA GLU A 113 1.73 4.21 -15.90
C GLU A 113 2.62 5.15 -15.07
N ASN A 114 2.08 5.78 -14.02
CA ASN A 114 2.78 6.85 -13.30
C ASN A 114 2.73 6.66 -11.77
N LEU A 115 1.54 6.63 -11.17
CA LEU A 115 1.37 6.82 -9.71
C LEU A 115 2.05 5.73 -8.89
N CYS A 116 2.08 4.49 -9.38
CA CYS A 116 2.77 3.41 -8.66
C CYS A 116 4.27 3.72 -8.47
N GLU A 117 4.93 4.41 -9.42
CA GLU A 117 6.37 4.71 -9.34
C GLU A 117 6.64 5.85 -8.39
N GLU A 118 5.79 6.86 -8.42
CA GLU A 118 5.84 7.98 -7.48
C GLU A 118 5.61 7.49 -6.05
N HIS A 119 4.58 6.67 -5.84
CA HIS A 119 4.29 6.05 -4.55
C HIS A 119 5.46 5.19 -4.08
N GLU A 120 6.06 4.37 -4.96
CA GLU A 120 7.23 3.56 -4.64
C GLU A 120 8.41 4.40 -4.17
N LYS A 121 8.76 5.45 -4.92
CA LYS A 121 9.85 6.37 -4.58
C LYS A 121 9.60 7.03 -3.22
N LYS A 122 8.38 7.49 -2.96
CA LYS A 122 7.98 8.11 -1.69
C LYS A 122 8.13 7.14 -0.51
N MET A 123 7.61 5.92 -0.62
CA MET A 123 7.66 4.93 0.47
C MET A 123 9.08 4.42 0.73
N LEU A 124 9.85 4.16 -0.32
CA LEU A 124 11.27 3.76 -0.18
C LEU A 124 12.13 4.92 0.36
N GLY A 125 11.81 6.16 0.01
CA GLY A 125 12.44 7.36 0.57
C GLY A 125 12.32 7.38 2.09
N LYS A 126 11.10 7.23 2.62
CA LYS A 126 10.84 7.17 4.07
C LYS A 126 11.64 6.08 4.79
N LEU A 127 11.68 4.88 4.21
CA LEU A 127 12.46 3.78 4.78
C LEU A 127 13.97 4.10 4.81
N ARG A 128 14.51 4.67 3.74
CA ARG A 128 15.94 5.03 3.64
C ARG A 128 16.32 6.16 4.61
N GLU A 129 15.51 7.21 4.65
CA GLU A 129 15.70 8.36 5.55
C GLU A 129 15.72 7.90 7.01
N ASN A 130 14.79 7.02 7.40
CA ASN A 130 14.71 6.53 8.77
C ASN A 130 15.90 5.63 9.14
N VAL A 131 16.36 4.75 8.24
CA VAL A 131 17.56 3.92 8.47
C VAL A 131 18.80 4.78 8.69
N ASN A 132 18.98 5.85 7.90
CA ASN A 132 20.12 6.76 8.02
C ASN A 132 20.16 7.52 9.35
N LEU A 133 19.04 7.65 10.08
CA LEU A 133 19.04 8.27 11.42
C LEU A 133 19.76 7.41 12.47
N TYR A 134 19.84 6.09 12.26
CA TYR A 134 20.38 5.14 13.23
C TYR A 134 21.77 4.61 12.87
N VAL A 135 22.21 4.79 11.63
CA VAL A 135 23.58 4.45 11.19
C VAL A 135 24.42 5.73 11.26
N ARG A 136 25.04 5.97 12.41
CA ARG A 136 26.06 7.01 12.60
C ARG A 136 27.46 6.40 12.59
#